data_AF-A0A285Q947-F1
#
_entry.id   AF-A0A285Q947-F1
#
_cell.length_a   1.000
_cell.length_b   1.000
_cell.length_c   1.000
_cell.angle_alpha   90.00
_cell.angle_beta   90.00
_cell.angle_gamma   90.00
#
_symmetry.space_group_name_H-M   'P 1'
#
loop_
_entity.id
_entity.type
_entity.pdbx_description
1 polymer ?
#
loop_
_entity_poly.entity_id
_entity_poly.type
_entity_poly.pdbx_seq_one_letter_code
_entity_poly.pdbx_strand_id
1 'polypeptide(L)' 'MSNSTDPEMIDTDSPEWSDAMFAKAKLSEARRPKSKSPKQSTTLRIDEDVIEFFKSGGSGWQTRMNEALRQYVSEHS' A
#
# COMPACT_ATOMS: atom_id res chain seq x y z
N MET A 1 17.62 -18.13 14.51
CA MET A 1 16.52 -19.07 14.25
C MET A 1 16.40 -19.20 12.75
N SER A 2 16.94 -20.29 12.20
CA SER A 2 16.99 -20.53 10.75
C SER A 2 15.60 -20.94 10.28
N ASN A 3 14.98 -20.14 9.41
CA ASN A 3 13.69 -20.49 8.83
C ASN A 3 13.92 -21.51 7.70
N SER A 4 13.92 -22.79 8.05
CA SER A 4 14.04 -23.91 7.11
C SER A 4 12.71 -24.12 6.39
N THR A 5 12.37 -23.25 5.44
CA THR A 5 11.37 -23.60 4.42
C THR A 5 12.14 -24.29 3.31
N ASP A 6 11.99 -25.62 3.22
CA ASP A 6 12.52 -26.40 2.12
C ASP A 6 11.83 -25.95 0.82
N PRO A 7 12.55 -25.36 -0.15
CA PRO A 7 11.96 -24.81 -1.35
C PRO A 7 11.37 -25.87 -2.28
N GLU A 8 11.65 -27.15 -2.06
CA GLU A 8 11.11 -28.27 -2.84
C GLU A 8 9.91 -28.95 -2.16
N MET A 9 9.47 -28.48 -0.99
CA MET A 9 8.30 -29.02 -0.30
C MET A 9 7.02 -28.63 -1.05
N ILE A 10 6.51 -29.55 -1.87
CA ILE A 10 5.24 -29.38 -2.57
C ILE A 10 4.10 -29.49 -1.55
N ASP A 11 3.38 -28.39 -1.34
CA ASP A 11 2.15 -28.39 -0.56
C ASP A 11 1.10 -29.23 -1.30
N THR A 12 0.78 -30.40 -0.74
CA THR A 12 -0.21 -31.31 -1.33
C THR A 12 -1.62 -30.70 -1.34
N ASP A 13 -1.90 -29.71 -0.48
CA ASP A 13 -3.18 -28.98 -0.42
C ASP A 13 -3.24 -27.81 -1.43
N SER A 14 -2.09 -27.37 -1.95
CA SER A 14 -1.96 -26.35 -3.00
C SER A 14 -1.16 -26.88 -4.19
N PRO A 15 -1.74 -27.78 -5.00
CA PRO A 15 -1.09 -28.25 -6.21
C PRO A 15 -0.83 -27.10 -7.19
N GLU A 16 0.21 -27.25 -8.00
CA GLU A 16 0.51 -26.34 -9.10
C GLU A 16 -0.70 -26.21 -10.05
N TRP A 17 -0.93 -24.99 -10.53
CA TRP A 17 -2.04 -24.72 -11.42
C TRP A 17 -1.83 -25.39 -12.78
N SER A 18 -2.83 -26.14 -13.24
CA SER A 18 -2.82 -26.69 -14.61
C SER A 18 -3.25 -25.65 -15.65
N ASP A 19 -2.82 -25.80 -16.90
CA ASP A 19 -3.22 -24.93 -18.01
C ASP A 19 -4.75 -24.87 -18.19
N ALA A 20 -5.44 -26.00 -17.96
CA ALA A 20 -6.89 -26.09 -18.02
C ALA A 20 -7.60 -25.34 -16.89
N MET A 21 -6.96 -25.23 -15.70
CA MET A 21 -7.45 -24.41 -14.59
C MET A 21 -7.25 -22.93 -14.89
N PHE A 22 -6.08 -22.54 -15.40
CA PHE A 22 -5.81 -21.17 -15.85
C PHE A 22 -6.79 -20.71 -16.93
N ALA A 23 -7.06 -21.56 -17.93
CA ALA A 23 -8.02 -21.26 -19.00
C ALA A 23 -9.46 -21.04 -18.48
N LYS A 24 -9.79 -21.58 -17.31
CA LYS A 24 -11.10 -21.42 -16.64
C LYS A 24 -11.09 -20.35 -15.55
N ALA A 25 -9.93 -19.77 -15.24
CA ALA A 25 -9.81 -18.75 -14.22
C ALA A 25 -10.60 -17.50 -14.66
N LYS A 26 -11.60 -17.12 -13.85
CA LYS A 26 -12.34 -15.89 -14.06
C LYS A 26 -11.59 -14.77 -13.36
N LEU A 27 -11.16 -13.76 -14.12
CA LEU A 27 -10.70 -12.52 -13.52
C LEU A 27 -11.87 -11.93 -12.74
N SER A 28 -11.71 -11.79 -11.43
CA SER A 28 -12.72 -11.10 -10.65
C SER A 28 -12.77 -9.64 -11.10
N GLU A 29 -13.92 -9.22 -11.61
CA GLU A 29 -14.22 -7.80 -11.87
C GLU A 29 -14.29 -6.96 -10.60
N ALA A 30 -14.11 -7.58 -9.43
CA ALA A 30 -13.94 -6.98 -8.13
C ALA A 30 -12.62 -6.20 -8.02
N ARG A 31 -12.47 -5.17 -8.86
CA ARG A 31 -11.55 -4.08 -8.57
C ARG A 31 -12.09 -3.34 -7.35
N ARG A 32 -11.19 -2.86 -6.49
CA ARG A 32 -11.56 -1.96 -5.40
C ARG A 32 -12.32 -0.77 -6.02
N PRO A 33 -13.50 -0.40 -5.50
CA PRO A 33 -14.27 0.71 -6.04
C PRO A 33 -13.39 1.95 -6.14
N LYS A 34 -13.43 2.65 -7.28
CA LYS A 34 -12.69 3.90 -7.43
C LYS A 34 -13.18 4.88 -6.36
N SER A 35 -12.26 5.42 -5.57
CA SER A 35 -12.58 6.49 -4.63
C SER A 35 -13.12 7.69 -5.42
N LYS A 36 -14.17 8.34 -4.91
CA LYS A 36 -14.69 9.61 -5.46
C LYS A 36 -13.66 10.73 -5.36
N SER A 37 -12.78 10.65 -4.35
CA SER A 37 -11.71 11.61 -4.08
C SER A 37 -10.42 10.85 -3.77
N PRO A 38 -9.69 10.37 -4.80
CA PRO A 38 -8.42 9.71 -4.60
C PRO A 38 -7.37 10.71 -4.09
N LYS A 39 -6.46 10.25 -3.23
CA LYS A 39 -5.25 11.02 -2.93
C LYS A 39 -4.44 11.16 -4.23
N GLN A 40 -3.99 12.37 -4.54
CA GLN A 40 -3.12 12.60 -5.69
C GLN A 40 -1.66 12.40 -5.27
N SER A 41 -0.94 11.57 -6.02
CA SER A 41 0.51 11.45 -5.87
C SER A 41 1.15 12.62 -6.61
N THR A 42 1.83 13.51 -5.88
CA THR A 42 2.55 14.64 -6.44
C THR A 42 3.99 14.64 -5.98
N THR A 43 4.88 15.20 -6.80
CA THR A 43 6.28 15.43 -6.41
C THR A 43 6.39 16.86 -5.89
N LEU A 44 6.62 17.01 -4.59
CA LEU A 44 6.82 18.29 -3.92
C LEU A 44 8.13 18.22 -3.13
N ARG A 45 8.91 19.30 -3.20
CA ARG A 45 10.07 19.47 -2.31
C ARG A 45 9.58 20.07 -0.99
N ILE A 46 9.93 19.41 0.11
CA ILE A 46 9.65 19.82 1.48
C ILE A 46 11.02 19.95 2.16
N ASP A 47 11.17 20.92 3.06
CA ASP A 47 12.38 21.10 3.85
C ASP A 47 12.68 19.85 4.70
N GLU A 48 13.97 19.60 4.92
CA GLU A 48 14.44 18.38 5.58
C GLU A 48 13.95 18.25 7.03
N ASP A 49 14.01 19.35 7.78
CA ASP A 49 13.59 19.43 9.17
C ASP A 49 12.10 19.08 9.36
N VAL A 50 11.24 19.52 8.43
CA VAL A 50 9.81 19.19 8.41
C VAL A 50 9.62 17.69 8.18
N ILE A 51 10.35 17.11 7.23
CA ILE A 51 10.27 15.66 6.95
C ILE A 51 10.76 14.85 8.15
N GLU A 52 11.87 15.24 8.77
CA GLU A 52 12.42 14.59 9.96
C GLU A 52 11.46 14.66 11.14
N PHE A 53 10.83 15.82 11.37
CA PHE A 53 9.83 16.00 12.41
C PHE A 53 8.71 14.96 12.29
N PHE A 54 8.10 14.80 11.11
CA PHE A 54 7.02 13.83 10.93
C PHE A 54 7.53 12.38 11.02
N LYS A 55 8.68 12.07 10.41
CA LYS A 55 9.29 10.73 10.44
C LYS A 55 9.63 10.28 11.85
N SER A 56 10.03 11.19 12.74
CA SER A 56 10.36 10.88 14.14
C SER A 56 9.19 10.24 14.89
N GLY A 57 7.95 10.55 14.50
CA GLY A 57 6.73 9.94 15.05
C GLY A 57 6.44 8.51 14.56
N GLY A 58 7.32 7.90 13.77
CA GLY A 58 7.20 6.51 13.32
C GLY A 58 6.19 6.27 12.20
N SER A 59 5.56 5.10 12.20
CA SER A 59 4.60 4.70 11.17
C SER A 59 3.44 5.70 11.04
N GLY A 60 2.93 5.88 9.83
CA GLY A 60 1.84 6.83 9.55
C GLY A 60 2.26 8.30 9.50
N TRP A 61 3.56 8.62 9.51
CA TRP A 61 4.04 10.01 9.43
C TRP A 61 3.52 10.79 8.22
N GLN A 62 3.40 10.15 7.06
CA GLN A 62 2.81 10.78 5.86
C GLN A 62 1.33 11.11 6.04
N THR A 63 0.58 10.28 6.77
CA THR A 63 -0.83 10.55 7.08
C THR A 63 -0.95 11.77 7.98
N ARG A 64 -0.15 11.85 9.04
CA ARG A 64 -0.11 13.02 9.94
C ARG A 64 0.30 14.30 9.21
N MET A 65 1.29 14.22 8.32
CA MET A 65 1.69 15.34 7.48
C MET A 65 0.53 15.82 6.60
N ASN A 66 -0.21 14.90 5.97
CA ASN A 66 -1.38 15.23 5.18
C ASN A 66 -2.53 15.83 6.03
N GLU A 67 -2.72 15.39 7.27
CA GLU A 67 -3.70 15.99 8.19
C GLU A 67 -3.34 17.43 8.56
N ALA A 68 -2.06 17.70 8.84
CA ALA A 68 -1.58 19.05 9.09
C ALA A 68 -1.83 19.99 7.89
N LEU A 69 -1.58 19.51 6.67
CA LEU A 69 -1.89 20.27 5.45
C LEU A 69 -3.40 20.53 5.30
N ARG A 70 -4.26 19.57 5.66
CA ARG A 70 -5.72 19.77 5.64
C ARG A 70 -6.18 20.80 6.65
N GLN A 71 -5.61 20.76 7.86
CA GLN A 71 -5.90 21.74 8.89
C GLN A 71 -5.53 23.15 8.41
N TYR A 72 -4.32 23.33 7.87
CA TYR A 72 -3.88 24.61 7.33
C TYR A 72 -4.84 25.16 6.27
N VAL A 73 -5.28 24.32 5.33
CA VAL A 73 -6.27 24.70 4.32
C VAL A 73 -7.58 25.12 4.95
N SER A 74 -8.08 24.39 5.95
CA SER A 74 -9.36 24.72 6.62
C SER A 74 -9.30 26.02 7.42
N GLU A 75 -8.12 26.40 7.93
CA GLU A 75 -7.93 27.61 8.73
C GLU A 75 -7.72 28.87 7.86
N HIS A 76 -7.27 28.69 6.61
CA HIS A 76 -6.89 29.77 5.70
C HIS A 76 -7.71 29.83 4.41
N SER A 77 -8.84 29.11 4.36
CA SER A 77 -9.81 29.13 3.25
C SER A 77 -10.98 30.05 3.51
#